data_AF-A0A0B8QLP3-F1
#
_entry.id   AF-A0A0B8QLP3-F1
#
_cell.length_a   1.000
_cell.length_b   1.000
_cell.length_c   1.000
_cell.angle_alpha   90.00
_cell.angle_beta   90.00
_cell.angle_gamma   90.00
#
_symmetry.space_group_name_H-M   'P 1'
#
loop_
_entity.id
_entity.type
_entity.pdbx_description
1 polymer ?
#
loop_
_entity_poly.entity_id
_entity_poly.type
_entity_poly.pdbx_seq_one_letter_code
_entity_poly.pdbx_strand_id
1 'polypeptide(L)' 'MHIDEARVEVKIPLRRRTKNHLNSMYMGALVVGADVAGGFLAAMKAQNQGQLYHSPLRELRLTF' A
#
# COMPACT_ATOMS: atom_id res chain seq x y z
N MET A 1 1.31 6.39 6.28
CA MET A 1 1.89 5.74 5.11
C MET A 1 3.38 6.01 5.15
N HIS A 2 4.21 4.99 5.02
CA HIS A 2 5.67 5.13 5.00
C HIS A 2 6.18 4.59 3.67
N ILE A 3 7.02 5.36 3.00
CA ILE A 3 7.54 5.07 1.67
C ILE A 3 9.04 5.30 1.74
N ASP A 4 9.81 4.29 1.39
CA ASP A 4 11.29 4.31 1.36
C ASP A 4 11.75 3.73 0.03
N GLU A 5 13.02 3.83 -0.37
CA GLU A 5 13.53 3.31 -1.66
C GLU A 5 13.21 1.83 -1.92
N ALA A 6 13.00 1.11 -0.83
CA ALA A 6 12.64 -0.28 -0.79
C ALA A 6 11.13 -0.50 -0.48
N ARG A 7 10.58 0.00 0.62
CA ARG A 7 9.28 -0.54 1.09
C ARG A 7 8.09 0.41 1.07
N VAL A 8 6.93 -0.08 0.61
CA VAL A 8 5.64 0.61 0.75
C VAL A 8 4.98 0.06 1.99
N GLU A 9 4.69 0.92 2.97
CA GLU A 9 3.85 0.56 4.10
C GLU A 9 2.59 1.42 4.13
N VAL A 10 1.46 0.76 3.89
CA VAL A 10 0.13 1.33 4.00
C VAL A 10 -0.48 0.88 5.32
N LYS A 11 -0.74 1.83 6.22
CA LYS A 11 -1.40 1.58 7.50
C LYS A 11 -2.87 1.96 7.38
N ILE A 12 -3.77 0.99 7.53
CA ILE A 12 -5.21 1.22 7.54
C ILE A 12 -5.71 1.12 9.00
N PRO A 13 -6.12 2.24 9.62
CA PRO A 13 -6.59 2.20 10.99
C PRO A 13 -7.93 1.48 11.07
N LEU A 14 -8.08 0.64 12.10
CA LEU A 14 -9.30 -0.12 12.35
C LEU A 14 -10.36 0.77 13.03
N ARG A 15 -11.15 1.48 12.23
CA ARG A 15 -12.18 2.44 12.64
C ARG A 15 -13.58 1.87 12.38
N ARG A 16 -14.61 2.54 12.90
CA ARG A 16 -16.01 2.13 12.72
C ARG A 16 -16.40 1.89 11.25
N ARG A 17 -15.79 2.60 10.30
CA ARG A 17 -16.02 2.42 8.85
C ARG A 17 -15.19 1.33 8.18
N THR A 18 -14.07 0.93 8.78
CA THR A 18 -13.17 -0.11 8.23
C THR A 18 -13.32 -1.45 8.95
N LYS A 19 -14.09 -1.48 10.05
CA LYS A 19 -14.49 -2.70 10.78
C LYS A 19 -15.75 -3.31 10.18
N ASN A 20 -15.79 -4.64 10.16
CA ASN A 20 -16.97 -5.42 9.83
C ASN A 20 -17.74 -5.82 11.11
N HIS A 21 -18.85 -6.55 10.93
CA HIS A 21 -19.70 -7.04 12.03
C HIS A 21 -18.99 -8.01 12.99
N LEU A 22 -17.83 -8.56 12.59
CA LEU A 22 -16.99 -9.43 13.41
C LEU A 22 -15.89 -8.65 14.15
N ASN A 23 -15.94 -7.31 14.15
CA ASN A 23 -14.91 -6.41 14.67
C ASN A 23 -13.54 -6.50 13.99
N SER A 24 -13.43 -7.26 12.90
CA SER A 24 -12.24 -7.38 12.07
C SER A 24 -12.26 -6.36 10.94
N MET A 25 -11.12 -6.16 10.27
CA MET A 25 -11.09 -5.28 9.10
C MET A 25 -11.96 -5.85 7.97
N TYR A 26 -12.70 -4.99 7.28
CA TYR A 26 -13.40 -5.36 6.05
C TYR A 26 -12.40 -5.92 5.04
N MET A 27 -12.68 -7.07 4.43
CA MET A 27 -11.88 -7.61 3.33
C MET A 27 -11.68 -6.56 2.22
N GLY A 28 -12.71 -5.78 1.90
CA GLY A 28 -12.60 -4.69 0.93
C GLY A 28 -11.57 -3.63 1.32
N ALA A 29 -11.44 -3.28 2.61
CA ALA A 29 -10.41 -2.35 3.07
C ALA A 29 -8.99 -2.96 2.92
N LEU A 30 -8.86 -4.27 3.12
CA LEU A 30 -7.60 -5.00 2.90
C LEU A 30 -7.21 -5.02 1.40
N VAL A 31 -8.18 -5.34 0.52
CA VAL A 31 -7.98 -5.37 -0.93
C VAL A 31 -7.59 -3.98 -1.46
N VAL A 32 -8.29 -2.93 -1.02
CA VAL A 32 -7.93 -1.54 -1.38
C VAL A 32 -6.53 -1.18 -0.89
N GLY A 33 -6.16 -1.61 0.33
CA GLY A 33 -4.81 -1.41 0.85
C GLY A 33 -3.73 -2.08 -0.01
N ALA A 34 -3.99 -3.30 -0.46
CA ALA A 34 -3.08 -4.04 -1.35
C ALA A 34 -2.97 -3.38 -2.73
N ASP A 35 -4.09 -2.92 -3.29
CA ASP A 35 -4.14 -2.29 -4.62
C ASP A 35 -3.40 -0.94 -4.62
N VAL A 36 -3.61 -0.11 -3.59
CA VAL A 36 -2.87 1.14 -3.40
C VAL A 36 -1.38 0.86 -3.24
N ALA A 37 -0.99 -0.14 -2.44
CA ALA A 37 0.42 -0.46 -2.25
C ALA A 37 1.07 -1.02 -3.52
N GLY A 38 0.34 -1.82 -4.31
CA GLY A 38 0.77 -2.32 -5.62
C GLY A 38 0.88 -1.22 -6.68
N GLY A 39 -0.07 -0.29 -6.72
CA GLY A 39 -0.03 0.89 -7.60
C GLY A 39 1.15 1.80 -7.29
N PHE A 40 1.44 2.04 -6.00
CA PHE A 40 2.65 2.76 -5.59
C PHE A 40 3.93 2.02 -5.99
N LEU A 41 3.99 0.70 -5.80
CA LEU A 41 5.13 -0.10 -6.23
C LEU A 41 5.37 -0.02 -7.75
N ALA A 42 4.29 -0.10 -8.54
CA ALA A 42 4.35 -0.01 -10.00
C ALA A 42 4.81 1.38 -10.47
N ALA A 43 4.25 2.44 -9.89
CA ALA A 43 4.67 3.81 -10.17
C ALA A 43 6.18 3.97 -9.93
N MET A 44 6.69 3.37 -8.86
CA MET A 44 8.07 3.59 -8.42
C MET A 44 9.09 2.76 -9.20
N LYS A 45 8.64 1.63 -9.75
CA LYS A 45 9.40 0.90 -10.76
C LYS A 45 9.48 1.67 -12.08
N ALA A 46 8.40 2.29 -12.53
CA ALA A 46 8.38 3.10 -13.75
C ALA A 46 9.30 4.32 -13.64
N GLN A 47 9.34 4.95 -12.47
CA GLN A 47 10.22 6.07 -12.13
C GLN A 47 11.71 5.70 -12.21
N ASN A 48 12.09 4.52 -11.73
CA ASN A 48 13.47 4.02 -11.80
C ASN A 48 13.94 3.62 -13.20
N GLN A 49 13.04 3.44 -14.18
CA GLN A 49 13.40 3.06 -15.56
C GLN A 49 13.66 4.26 -16.48
N GLY A 50 13.80 5.47 -15.94
CA GLY A 50 14.08 6.67 -16.73
C GLY A 50 12.86 7.25 -17.45
N GLN A 51 11.65 6.74 -17.18
CA GLN A 51 10.43 7.51 -17.45
C GLN A 51 10.26 8.52 -16.32
N LEU A 52 10.36 9.81 -16.67
CA LEU A 52 10.38 10.99 -15.81
C LEU A 52 9.21 11.07 -14.82
N TYR A 53 9.28 10.30 -13.74
CA TYR A 53 8.58 10.52 -12.49
C TYR A 53 9.63 10.11 -11.43
N HIS A 54 9.69 10.72 -10.25
CA HIS A 54 10.68 10.39 -9.20
C HIS A 54 10.02 9.76 -7.97
N SER A 55 10.36 8.51 -7.64
CA SER A 55 10.07 7.84 -6.36
C SER A 55 10.48 6.34 -6.40
N PRO A 56 10.97 5.74 -5.30
CA PRO A 56 11.74 4.48 -5.32
C PRO A 56 11.12 3.36 -4.45
N LEU A 57 10.69 2.19 -4.96
CA LEU A 57 10.16 1.09 -4.13
C LEU A 57 10.59 -0.30 -4.61
N ARG A 58 11.40 -0.96 -3.79
CA ARG A 58 11.88 -2.35 -3.84
C ARG A 58 11.46 -3.15 -2.59
N GLU A 59 10.34 -3.88 -2.70
CA GLU A 59 9.83 -4.92 -1.75
C GLU A 59 8.64 -4.53 -0.86
N LEU A 60 7.53 -5.26 -1.08
CA LEU A 60 6.21 -5.06 -0.48
C LEU A 60 5.97 -6.11 0.61
N ARG A 61 5.73 -5.68 1.86
CA ARG A 61 5.35 -6.58 2.97
C ARG A 61 4.04 -6.11 3.59
N LEU A 62 2.98 -6.92 3.46
CA LEU A 62 1.69 -6.69 4.12
C LEU A 62 1.74 -7.28 5.53
N THR A 63 1.56 -6.43 6.54
CA THR A 63 1.49 -6.85 7.95
C THR A 63 0.14 -6.42 8.50
N PHE A 64 -0.65 -7.37 9.00
CA PHE A 64 -1.98 -7.20 9.60
C PHE A 64 -1.93 -7.35 11.11
#